data_AF-I6AN17-F1
#
_entry.id   AF-I6AN17-F1
#
_cell.length_a   1.000
_cell.length_b   1.000
_cell.length_c   1.000
_cell.angle_alpha   90.00
_cell.angle_beta   90.00
_cell.angle_gamma   90.00
#
_symmetry.space_group_name_H-M   'P 1'
#
loop_
_entity.id
_entity.type
_entity.pdbx_description
1 polymer ?
#
loop_
_entity_poly.entity_id
_entity_poly.type
_entity_poly.pdbx_seq_one_letter_code
_entity_poly.pdbx_strand_id
1 'polypeptide(L)'
;MKTTTLLSTLAALLAVPLGTSAQTIVNITPSADTNVRQYADDAATNYGTQNLSIRGAGSSYNRYSYLQFDLSSFTDSDPIISATLTLTLSSAIDSGRTESTLYLYGLSYASDAETKANVPQLQATAEDDVVNPPTLLTNENAPWKAVRNTLFSPPTNATSLGSVTIPAPGTTGSAAGKPIELLSTSALVSFLETARLNPSLSIVTLVFLETSTQSKEINFYSSEHSTESRRPTLTITTAPIPEPATVAALASTAVLVLAAALRRRR
;
A
#
# COMPACT_ATOMS: atom_id res chain seq x y z
N MET A 1 -45.07 38.80 26.00
CA MET A 1 -44.45 38.15 24.82
C MET A 1 -44.65 36.65 24.92
N LYS A 2 -45.15 36.03 23.84
CA LYS A 2 -45.70 34.66 23.80
C LYS A 2 -44.59 33.60 23.86
N THR A 3 -44.76 32.59 24.71
CA THR A 3 -43.85 31.45 24.97
C THR A 3 -43.55 30.58 23.75
N THR A 4 -44.39 30.63 22.71
CA THR A 4 -44.25 29.84 21.48
C THR A 4 -43.09 30.26 20.57
N THR A 5 -42.66 31.53 20.61
CA THR A 5 -41.55 32.03 19.76
C THR A 5 -40.16 31.62 20.27
N LEU A 6 -40.05 31.24 21.55
CA LEU A 6 -38.78 30.82 22.17
C LEU A 6 -38.47 29.33 21.92
N LEU A 7 -39.50 28.48 21.76
CA LEU A 7 -39.31 27.06 21.47
C LEU A 7 -38.85 26.83 20.01
N SER A 8 -39.32 27.65 19.06
CA SER A 8 -38.95 27.52 17.65
C SER A 8 -37.50 27.93 17.37
N THR A 9 -36.95 28.90 18.12
CA THR A 9 -35.54 29.30 18.01
C THR A 9 -34.57 28.29 18.62
N LEU A 10 -34.99 27.56 19.66
CA LEU A 10 -34.17 26.52 20.29
C LEU A 10 -34.09 25.24 19.44
N ALA A 11 -35.18 24.87 18.74
CA ALA A 11 -35.19 23.74 17.82
C ALA A 11 -34.29 23.97 16.58
N ALA A 12 -34.14 25.23 16.14
CA ALA A 12 -33.27 25.59 15.02
C ALA A 12 -31.76 25.52 15.38
N LEU A 13 -31.38 25.70 16.65
CA LEU A 13 -29.98 25.57 17.11
C LEU A 13 -29.55 24.12 17.35
N LEU A 14 -30.47 23.17 17.47
CA LEU A 14 -30.15 21.74 17.64
C LEU A 14 -29.95 21.02 16.30
N ALA A 15 -30.22 21.68 15.17
CA ALA A 15 -29.93 21.20 13.83
C ALA A 15 -28.53 21.63 13.35
N VAL A 16 -27.53 21.61 14.25
CA VAL A 16 -26.14 21.69 13.80
C VAL A 16 -25.88 20.39 13.04
N PRO A 17 -25.57 20.43 11.73
CA PRO A 17 -25.21 19.23 11.01
C PRO A 17 -24.00 18.63 11.71
N LEU A 18 -24.11 17.37 12.14
CA LEU A 18 -22.95 16.57 12.49
C LEU A 18 -22.02 16.67 11.28
N GLY A 19 -20.85 17.27 11.46
CA GLY A 19 -19.90 17.42 10.38
C GLY A 19 -19.57 16.05 9.84
N THR A 20 -20.05 15.72 8.65
CA THR A 20 -19.55 14.57 7.91
C THR A 20 -18.14 14.95 7.50
N SER A 21 -17.16 14.50 8.27
CA SER A 21 -15.79 14.55 7.80
C SER A 21 -15.73 13.82 6.46
N ALA A 22 -15.05 14.41 5.48
CA ALA A 22 -14.90 13.81 4.17
C ALA A 22 -13.90 12.64 4.25
N GLN A 23 -14.05 11.67 3.35
CA GLN A 23 -13.00 10.66 3.15
C GLN A 23 -11.72 11.34 2.67
N THR A 24 -10.58 10.90 3.18
CA THR A 24 -9.27 11.35 2.72
C THR A 24 -8.71 10.33 1.75
N ILE A 25 -8.16 10.80 0.63
CA ILE A 25 -7.46 9.97 -0.36
C ILE A 25 -5.99 10.39 -0.35
N VAL A 26 -5.10 9.42 -0.10
CA VAL A 26 -3.66 9.62 -0.07
C VAL A 26 -3.03 8.76 -1.17
N ASN A 27 -2.14 9.36 -1.96
CA ASN A 27 -1.33 8.65 -2.95
C ASN A 27 0.11 8.58 -2.45
N ILE A 28 0.65 7.38 -2.34
CA ILE A 28 1.98 7.11 -1.82
C ILE A 28 2.79 6.45 -2.94
N THR A 29 3.94 7.03 -3.27
CA THR A 29 4.92 6.37 -4.15
C THR A 29 5.83 5.47 -3.33
N PRO A 30 6.34 4.35 -3.87
CA PRO A 30 7.33 3.56 -3.17
C PRO A 30 8.54 4.42 -2.79
N SER A 31 9.06 4.22 -1.58
CA SER A 31 10.29 4.84 -1.11
C SER A 31 11.52 4.17 -1.72
N ALA A 32 11.41 2.90 -2.09
CA ALA A 32 12.43 2.16 -2.83
C ALA A 32 11.82 0.94 -3.53
N ASP A 33 12.51 0.43 -4.54
CA ASP A 33 12.16 -0.84 -5.17
C ASP A 33 13.35 -1.59 -5.77
N THR A 34 13.15 -2.87 -6.06
CA THR A 34 14.11 -3.70 -6.79
C THR A 34 13.45 -4.98 -7.28
N ASN A 35 14.20 -5.82 -7.97
CA ASN A 35 13.82 -7.21 -8.22
C ASN A 35 14.97 -8.15 -7.89
N VAL A 36 14.66 -9.34 -7.38
CA VAL A 36 15.65 -10.40 -7.17
C VAL A 36 15.48 -11.45 -8.24
N ARG A 37 16.60 -11.98 -8.74
CA ARG A 37 16.60 -12.99 -9.80
C ARG A 37 17.27 -14.28 -9.34
N GLN A 38 16.67 -15.39 -9.73
CA GLN A 38 17.29 -16.71 -9.59
C GLN A 38 18.34 -16.90 -10.69
N TYR A 39 19.61 -16.61 -10.41
CA TYR A 39 20.74 -17.01 -11.24
C TYR A 39 21.98 -17.27 -10.38
N ALA A 40 22.78 -18.28 -10.74
CA ALA A 40 23.92 -18.70 -9.92
C ALA A 40 24.99 -17.60 -9.79
N ASP A 41 25.22 -16.84 -10.87
CA ASP A 41 26.28 -15.82 -10.92
C ASP A 41 25.78 -14.41 -10.52
N ASP A 42 24.47 -14.24 -10.31
CA ASP A 42 23.86 -12.93 -10.01
C ASP A 42 23.11 -12.90 -8.69
N ALA A 43 23.31 -13.90 -7.84
CA ALA A 43 22.64 -13.98 -6.55
C ALA A 43 22.96 -12.76 -5.66
N ALA A 44 24.09 -12.10 -5.90
CA ALA A 44 24.58 -10.91 -5.18
C ALA A 44 24.32 -9.58 -5.92
N THR A 45 23.56 -9.56 -7.02
CA THR A 45 23.29 -8.33 -7.79
C THR A 45 21.97 -7.68 -7.37
N ASN A 46 21.99 -6.36 -7.16
CA ASN A 46 20.80 -5.53 -6.95
C ASN A 46 20.35 -4.86 -8.26
N TYR A 47 19.04 -4.68 -8.45
CA TYR A 47 18.44 -4.17 -9.68
C TYR A 47 17.58 -2.90 -9.49
N GLY A 48 17.72 -2.20 -8.36
CA GLY A 48 16.76 -1.18 -7.92
C GLY A 48 16.58 0.03 -8.84
N THR A 49 17.53 0.30 -9.74
CA THR A 49 17.46 1.43 -10.68
C THR A 49 16.87 1.08 -12.05
N GLN A 50 16.46 -0.17 -12.24
CA GLN A 50 15.91 -0.67 -13.50
C GLN A 50 14.39 -0.78 -13.44
N ASN A 51 13.77 -1.21 -14.54
CA ASN A 51 12.35 -1.60 -14.53
C ASN A 51 12.11 -2.74 -13.53
N LEU A 52 10.94 -2.75 -12.91
CA LEU A 52 10.48 -3.87 -12.10
C LEU A 52 10.17 -5.05 -13.00
N SER A 53 10.98 -6.10 -12.91
CA SER A 53 10.85 -7.27 -13.76
C SER A 53 10.33 -8.49 -13.00
N ILE A 54 9.22 -9.05 -13.49
CA ILE A 54 8.57 -10.22 -12.91
C ILE A 54 8.62 -11.37 -13.90
N ARG A 55 8.98 -12.55 -13.40
CA ARG A 55 9.03 -13.76 -14.22
C ARG A 55 8.56 -14.97 -13.43
N GLY A 56 7.64 -15.71 -14.04
CA GLY A 56 6.89 -16.77 -13.38
C GLY A 56 7.72 -17.94 -12.88
N ALA A 57 7.24 -18.55 -11.78
CA ALA A 57 7.94 -19.52 -10.94
C ALA A 57 8.34 -20.85 -11.63
N GLY A 58 7.82 -21.14 -12.82
CA GLY A 58 8.17 -22.37 -13.57
C GLY A 58 9.30 -22.22 -14.58
N SER A 59 9.99 -21.08 -14.61
CA SER A 59 11.07 -20.81 -15.57
C SER A 59 12.46 -20.97 -14.95
N SER A 60 13.50 -21.05 -15.78
CA SER A 60 14.89 -21.18 -15.30
C SER A 60 15.49 -19.90 -14.70
N TYR A 61 14.68 -18.83 -14.54
CA TYR A 61 15.11 -17.48 -14.15
C TYR A 61 13.99 -16.72 -13.44
N ASN A 62 13.45 -17.28 -12.36
CA ASN A 62 12.37 -16.65 -11.62
C ASN A 62 12.79 -15.26 -11.12
N ARG A 63 11.86 -14.29 -11.20
CA ARG A 63 12.09 -12.94 -10.72
C ARG A 63 10.93 -12.47 -9.87
N TYR A 64 11.24 -11.99 -8.69
CA TYR A 64 10.29 -11.37 -7.76
C TYR A 64 10.65 -9.89 -7.63
N SER A 65 9.64 -9.04 -7.78
CA SER A 65 9.80 -7.60 -7.57
C SER A 65 9.39 -7.24 -6.15
N TYR A 66 10.09 -6.26 -5.57
CA TYR A 66 9.88 -5.74 -4.23
C TYR A 66 9.58 -4.25 -4.34
N LEU A 67 8.54 -3.80 -3.66
CA LEU A 67 8.25 -2.38 -3.46
C LEU A 67 8.21 -2.10 -1.96
N GLN A 68 8.86 -1.05 -1.51
CA GLN A 68 8.77 -0.56 -0.15
C GLN A 68 8.00 0.75 -0.11
N PHE A 69 7.08 0.89 0.83
CA PHE A 69 6.34 2.14 1.08
C PHE A 69 6.61 2.59 2.51
N ASP A 70 6.82 3.90 2.67
CA ASP A 70 6.81 4.53 3.98
C ASP A 70 5.43 5.11 4.27
N LEU A 71 4.79 4.59 5.32
CA LEU A 71 3.49 5.02 5.82
C LEU A 71 3.64 5.99 7.00
N SER A 72 4.84 6.50 7.27
CA SER A 72 5.10 7.41 8.41
C SER A 72 4.28 8.71 8.34
N SER A 73 3.92 9.17 7.14
CA SER A 73 3.02 10.31 6.94
C SER A 73 1.57 9.98 7.26
N PHE A 74 1.24 8.72 7.48
CA PHE A 74 -0.10 8.21 7.78
C PHE A 74 -0.31 8.13 9.30
N THR A 75 -0.18 9.27 9.97
CA THR A 75 -0.38 9.38 11.42
C THR A 75 -1.85 9.59 11.80
N ASP A 76 -2.73 9.73 10.82
CA ASP A 76 -4.13 10.04 11.07
C ASP A 76 -4.81 8.88 11.79
N SER A 77 -5.70 9.25 12.72
CA SER A 77 -6.52 8.30 13.46
C SER A 77 -7.45 7.50 12.57
N ASP A 78 -7.69 7.98 11.35
CA ASP A 78 -8.72 7.48 10.45
C ASP A 78 -8.41 6.07 9.90
N PRO A 79 -9.33 5.10 10.07
CA PRO A 79 -9.15 3.77 9.51
C PRO A 79 -9.13 3.78 7.99
N ILE A 80 -8.24 2.97 7.42
CA ILE A 80 -8.19 2.63 6.01
C ILE A 80 -9.43 1.82 5.64
N ILE A 81 -10.17 2.30 4.64
CA ILE A 81 -11.35 1.63 4.11
C ILE A 81 -11.07 0.90 2.79
N SER A 82 -10.10 1.40 2.02
CA SER A 82 -9.69 0.76 0.77
C SER A 82 -8.26 1.13 0.42
N ALA A 83 -7.58 0.23 -0.26
CA ALA A 83 -6.27 0.48 -0.84
C ALA A 83 -6.18 -0.11 -2.24
N THR A 84 -5.66 0.65 -3.20
CA THR A 84 -5.43 0.19 -4.57
C THR A 84 -3.97 0.41 -4.90
N LEU A 85 -3.30 -0.63 -5.39
CA LEU A 85 -1.95 -0.50 -5.93
C LEU A 85 -2.01 -0.49 -7.45
N THR A 86 -1.42 0.53 -8.06
CA THR A 86 -1.33 0.69 -9.51
C THR A 86 0.11 0.50 -9.96
N LEU A 87 0.33 -0.43 -10.89
CA LEU A 87 1.60 -0.63 -11.59
C LEU A 87 1.43 -0.27 -13.06
N THR A 88 2.41 0.39 -13.69
CA THR A 88 2.32 0.73 -15.13
C THR A 88 3.31 -0.08 -15.93
N LEU A 89 2.84 -0.76 -16.99
CA LEU A 89 3.67 -1.54 -17.89
C LEU A 89 4.73 -0.65 -18.56
N SER A 90 6.01 -1.01 -18.46
CA SER A 90 7.09 -0.30 -19.14
C SER A 90 7.26 -0.72 -20.60
N SER A 91 6.86 -1.95 -20.92
CA SER A 91 6.79 -2.51 -22.27
C SER A 91 5.46 -3.20 -22.52
N ALA A 92 5.10 -3.41 -23.78
CA ALA A 92 3.98 -4.29 -24.10
C ALA A 92 4.27 -5.72 -23.60
N ILE A 93 3.21 -6.48 -23.29
CA ILE A 93 3.32 -7.90 -22.96
C ILE A 93 3.87 -8.65 -24.19
N ASP A 94 4.94 -9.42 -23.98
CA ASP A 94 5.64 -10.18 -25.02
C ASP A 94 4.68 -11.15 -25.74
N SER A 95 4.78 -11.24 -27.07
CA SER A 95 3.88 -12.07 -27.90
C SER A 95 3.98 -13.57 -27.64
N GLY A 96 5.07 -14.02 -27.00
CA GLY A 96 5.23 -15.40 -26.54
C GLY A 96 4.56 -15.69 -25.20
N ARG A 97 3.84 -14.73 -24.62
CA ARG A 97 3.12 -14.90 -23.35
C ARG A 97 1.66 -15.30 -23.55
N THR A 98 1.09 -15.96 -22.55
CA THR A 98 -0.36 -16.16 -22.37
C THR A 98 -0.85 -15.34 -21.18
N GLU A 99 -2.18 -15.21 -21.08
CA GLU A 99 -2.81 -14.70 -19.86
C GLU A 99 -2.28 -15.43 -18.62
N SER A 100 -2.13 -14.70 -17.53
CA SER A 100 -1.51 -15.19 -16.29
C SER A 100 -2.02 -14.41 -15.09
N THR A 101 -1.65 -14.85 -13.89
CA THR A 101 -2.04 -14.18 -12.64
C THR A 101 -0.79 -13.65 -11.94
N LEU A 102 -0.82 -12.36 -11.65
CA LEU A 102 0.13 -11.69 -10.78
C LEU A 102 -0.41 -11.70 -9.35
N TYR A 103 0.38 -12.19 -8.41
CA TYR A 103 0.05 -12.22 -6.99
C TYR A 103 0.82 -11.15 -6.24
N LEU A 104 0.15 -10.60 -5.24
CA LEU A 104 0.71 -9.62 -4.30
C LEU A 104 0.77 -10.22 -2.91
N TYR A 105 1.94 -10.11 -2.29
CA TYR A 105 2.19 -10.49 -0.92
C TYR A 105 2.74 -9.30 -0.12
N GLY A 106 2.40 -9.25 1.16
CA GLY A 106 3.01 -8.35 2.13
C GLY A 106 3.95 -9.12 3.04
N LEU A 107 5.14 -8.57 3.29
CA LEU A 107 6.05 -9.10 4.31
C LEU A 107 5.75 -8.43 5.65
N SER A 108 5.43 -9.24 6.64
CA SER A 108 5.09 -8.79 7.99
C SER A 108 6.32 -8.83 8.90
N TYR A 109 6.62 -7.72 9.54
CA TYR A 109 7.68 -7.56 10.53
C TYR A 109 7.11 -6.86 11.77
N ALA A 110 7.73 -7.01 12.94
CA ALA A 110 7.26 -6.38 14.17
C ALA A 110 7.66 -4.89 14.27
N SER A 111 8.69 -4.47 13.53
CA SER A 111 9.19 -3.08 13.53
C SER A 111 9.99 -2.72 12.28
N ASP A 112 10.21 -1.43 12.05
CA ASP A 112 11.08 -0.92 10.99
C ASP A 112 12.53 -1.39 11.14
N ALA A 113 13.00 -1.57 12.38
CA ALA A 113 14.32 -2.12 12.64
C ALA A 113 14.42 -3.57 12.16
N GLU A 114 13.38 -4.38 12.42
CA GLU A 114 13.29 -5.74 11.91
C GLU A 114 13.12 -5.77 10.39
N THR A 115 12.31 -4.88 9.82
CA THR A 115 12.17 -4.71 8.37
C THR A 115 13.53 -4.41 7.75
N LYS A 116 14.29 -3.44 8.27
CA LYS A 116 15.62 -3.08 7.75
C LYS A 116 16.66 -4.19 7.92
N ALA A 117 16.55 -4.99 8.98
CA ALA A 117 17.44 -6.12 9.22
C ALA A 117 17.16 -7.31 8.26
N ASN A 118 15.90 -7.56 7.93
CA ASN A 118 15.46 -8.73 7.14
C ASN A 118 15.14 -8.42 5.68
N VAL A 119 14.92 -7.15 5.36
CA VAL A 119 14.84 -6.58 4.01
C VAL A 119 15.96 -5.55 3.91
N PRO A 120 17.20 -6.00 3.62
CA PRO A 120 18.30 -5.08 3.33
C PRO A 120 17.87 -4.05 2.27
N GLN A 121 18.46 -2.86 2.30
CA GLN A 121 17.96 -1.71 1.52
C GLN A 121 17.70 -2.10 0.06
N LEU A 122 16.51 -1.78 -0.45
CA LEU A 122 16.14 -2.12 -1.83
C LEU A 122 17.00 -1.33 -2.84
N GLN A 123 17.46 -0.14 -2.47
CA GLN A 123 18.31 0.76 -3.26
C GLN A 123 19.36 1.42 -2.35
N ALA A 124 20.54 1.72 -2.89
CA ALA A 124 21.54 2.54 -2.20
C ALA A 124 21.08 4.00 -2.22
N THR A 125 21.18 4.70 -1.10
CA THR A 125 20.96 6.15 -1.04
C THR A 125 22.29 6.90 -1.07
N ALA A 126 22.28 8.14 -1.56
CA ALA A 126 23.48 8.99 -1.55
C ALA A 126 23.95 9.35 -0.13
N GLU A 127 23.10 9.13 0.88
CA GLU A 127 23.37 9.39 2.31
C GLU A 127 23.94 8.16 3.03
N ASP A 128 24.12 7.05 2.32
CA ASP A 128 24.65 5.83 2.88
C ASP A 128 26.10 6.03 3.37
N ASP A 129 26.38 5.52 4.58
CA ASP A 129 27.69 5.60 5.22
C ASP A 129 28.76 5.01 4.29
N VAL A 130 29.65 5.87 3.77
CA VAL A 130 30.75 5.48 2.88
C VAL A 130 31.67 4.44 3.55
N VAL A 131 31.71 4.40 4.88
CA VAL A 131 32.52 3.45 5.66
C VAL A 131 31.84 2.08 5.77
N ASN A 132 30.51 2.05 5.83
CA ASN A 132 29.72 0.82 5.94
C ASN A 132 28.47 0.92 5.05
N PRO A 133 28.61 0.75 3.72
CA PRO A 133 27.47 0.84 2.83
C PRO A 133 26.44 -0.23 3.24
N PRO A 134 25.15 0.12 3.26
CA PRO A 134 24.11 -0.83 3.59
C PRO A 134 24.13 -1.98 2.59
N THR A 135 23.91 -3.18 3.10
CA THR A 135 23.77 -4.36 2.24
C THR A 135 22.54 -4.16 1.36
N LEU A 136 22.72 -4.16 0.04
CA LEU A 136 21.61 -4.07 -0.89
C LEU A 136 20.83 -5.38 -0.92
N LEU A 137 19.53 -5.31 -1.20
CA LEU A 137 18.74 -6.51 -1.42
C LEU A 137 19.22 -7.22 -2.70
N THR A 138 19.53 -8.49 -2.55
CA THR A 138 19.97 -9.42 -3.58
C THR A 138 19.22 -10.73 -3.41
N ASN A 139 19.34 -11.68 -4.33
CA ASN A 139 18.67 -12.97 -4.14
C ASN A 139 19.29 -13.79 -2.99
N GLU A 140 20.53 -13.53 -2.61
CA GLU A 140 21.24 -14.24 -1.53
C GLU A 140 20.70 -13.87 -0.14
N ASN A 141 20.33 -12.60 0.06
CA ASN A 141 19.84 -12.09 1.35
C ASN A 141 18.34 -11.76 1.33
N ALA A 142 17.64 -12.00 0.22
CA ALA A 142 16.21 -11.77 0.15
C ALA A 142 15.43 -12.60 1.17
N PRO A 143 14.45 -12.00 1.88
CA PRO A 143 13.55 -12.75 2.76
C PRO A 143 12.72 -13.77 1.96
N TRP A 144 12.48 -13.48 0.68
CA TRP A 144 11.88 -14.39 -0.26
C TRP A 144 12.74 -14.57 -1.50
N LYS A 145 13.59 -15.59 -1.44
CA LYS A 145 14.48 -15.95 -2.54
C LYS A 145 13.69 -16.44 -3.74
N ALA A 146 14.04 -15.94 -4.92
CA ALA A 146 13.64 -16.57 -6.16
C ALA A 146 14.32 -17.93 -6.28
N VAL A 147 13.53 -19.00 -6.29
CA VAL A 147 13.95 -20.41 -6.28
C VAL A 147 13.58 -21.08 -7.60
N ARG A 148 14.44 -21.95 -8.13
CA ARG A 148 14.25 -22.60 -9.43
C ARG A 148 13.27 -23.77 -9.35
N ASN A 149 12.33 -23.86 -10.31
CA ASN A 149 11.52 -25.05 -10.60
C ASN A 149 10.76 -25.67 -9.41
N THR A 150 10.65 -24.98 -8.28
CA THR A 150 9.88 -25.46 -7.13
C THR A 150 8.52 -24.82 -7.15
N LEU A 151 7.50 -25.62 -6.81
CA LEU A 151 6.20 -25.09 -6.48
C LEU A 151 6.38 -24.00 -5.42
N PHE A 152 5.79 -22.86 -5.75
CA PHE A 152 5.76 -21.67 -4.95
C PHE A 152 5.38 -21.96 -3.48
N SER A 153 6.23 -21.54 -2.55
CA SER A 153 5.96 -21.60 -1.11
C SER A 153 6.30 -20.26 -0.47
N PRO A 154 5.30 -19.48 -0.01
CA PRO A 154 5.53 -18.26 0.74
C PRO A 154 6.35 -18.50 2.00
N PRO A 155 7.30 -17.61 2.34
CA PRO A 155 7.92 -17.66 3.65
C PRO A 155 6.86 -17.39 4.73
N THR A 156 7.15 -17.80 5.97
CA THR A 156 6.19 -17.72 7.08
C THR A 156 5.74 -16.30 7.42
N ASN A 157 6.54 -15.30 7.05
CA ASN A 157 6.24 -13.89 7.25
C ASN A 157 5.55 -13.24 6.03
N ALA A 158 5.21 -13.99 4.97
CA ALA A 158 4.48 -13.47 3.83
C ALA A 158 2.98 -13.72 3.95
N THR A 159 2.18 -12.68 3.71
CA THR A 159 0.71 -12.75 3.69
C THR A 159 0.21 -12.46 2.28
N SER A 160 -0.65 -13.31 1.72
CA SER A 160 -1.30 -13.05 0.42
C SER A 160 -2.27 -11.88 0.55
N LEU A 161 -2.04 -10.81 -0.20
CA LEU A 161 -2.87 -9.60 -0.15
C LEU A 161 -3.85 -9.53 -1.33
N GLY A 162 -3.58 -10.24 -2.42
CA GLY A 162 -4.49 -10.26 -3.57
C GLY A 162 -3.81 -10.74 -4.84
N SER A 163 -4.54 -10.63 -5.95
CA SER A 163 -4.03 -10.98 -7.27
C SER A 163 -4.76 -10.20 -8.35
N VAL A 164 -4.11 -10.08 -9.51
CA VAL A 164 -4.69 -9.47 -10.71
C VAL A 164 -4.33 -10.31 -11.94
N THR A 165 -5.23 -10.34 -12.91
CA THR A 165 -4.98 -10.98 -14.20
C THR A 165 -4.08 -10.09 -15.05
N ILE A 166 -3.01 -10.68 -15.59
CA ILE A 166 -2.15 -10.05 -16.60
C ILE A 166 -2.67 -10.47 -17.97
N PRO A 167 -3.06 -9.51 -18.83
CA PRO A 167 -3.70 -9.80 -20.10
C PRO A 167 -2.77 -10.53 -21.07
N ALA A 168 -3.36 -11.31 -21.96
CA ALA A 168 -2.65 -11.89 -23.10
C ALA A 168 -2.11 -10.78 -24.06
N PRO A 169 -1.01 -11.04 -24.79
CA PRO A 169 -0.45 -10.07 -25.73
C PRO A 169 -1.46 -9.67 -26.82
N GLY A 170 -1.46 -8.39 -27.20
CA GLY A 170 -2.33 -7.84 -28.24
C GLY A 170 -3.77 -7.54 -27.80
N THR A 171 -4.13 -7.85 -26.54
CA THR A 171 -5.45 -7.54 -25.98
C THR A 171 -5.46 -6.17 -25.28
N THR A 172 -6.65 -5.67 -24.93
CA THR A 172 -6.82 -4.44 -24.16
C THR A 172 -6.04 -4.51 -22.84
N GLY A 173 -5.22 -3.51 -22.56
CA GLY A 173 -4.39 -3.45 -21.35
C GLY A 173 -3.00 -4.07 -21.49
N SER A 174 -2.67 -4.70 -22.61
CA SER A 174 -1.35 -5.34 -22.83
C SER A 174 -0.27 -4.41 -23.40
N ALA A 175 -0.60 -3.17 -23.75
CA ALA A 175 0.34 -2.22 -24.35
C ALA A 175 1.21 -1.49 -23.31
N ALA A 176 2.38 -1.00 -23.73
CA ALA A 176 3.23 -0.16 -22.88
C ALA A 176 2.47 1.08 -22.38
N GLY A 177 2.75 1.48 -21.14
CA GLY A 177 2.09 2.59 -20.46
C GLY A 177 0.68 2.27 -19.95
N LYS A 178 0.19 1.04 -20.08
CA LYS A 178 -1.10 0.65 -19.52
C LYS A 178 -0.97 0.32 -18.02
N PRO A 179 -1.91 0.79 -17.18
CA PRO A 179 -1.94 0.45 -15.78
C PRO A 179 -2.48 -0.97 -15.58
N ILE A 180 -1.95 -1.64 -14.55
CA ILE A 180 -2.43 -2.88 -13.96
C ILE A 180 -2.75 -2.55 -12.50
N GLU A 181 -4.02 -2.67 -12.13
CA GLU A 181 -4.53 -2.29 -10.82
C GLU A 181 -4.80 -3.53 -9.97
N LEU A 182 -4.17 -3.58 -8.80
CA LEU A 182 -4.52 -4.53 -7.76
C LEU A 182 -5.53 -3.86 -6.84
N LEU A 183 -6.79 -4.22 -7.06
CA LEU A 183 -7.93 -3.64 -6.36
C LEU A 183 -7.92 -4.01 -4.87
N SER A 184 -8.58 -3.16 -4.09
CA SER A 184 -8.74 -3.34 -2.66
C SER A 184 -9.30 -4.69 -2.28
N THR A 185 -8.60 -5.38 -1.40
CA THR A 185 -9.05 -6.62 -0.74
C THR A 185 -9.07 -6.39 0.77
N SER A 186 -9.82 -7.23 1.50
CA SER A 186 -9.79 -7.20 2.97
C SER A 186 -8.40 -7.53 3.53
N ALA A 187 -7.64 -8.40 2.86
CA ALA A 187 -6.28 -8.77 3.26
C ALA A 187 -5.29 -7.60 3.12
N LEU A 188 -5.35 -6.87 2.00
CA LEU A 188 -4.52 -5.68 1.79
C LEU A 188 -4.84 -4.59 2.81
N VAL A 189 -6.13 -4.29 3.02
CA VAL A 189 -6.57 -3.30 4.02
C VAL A 189 -6.11 -3.71 5.42
N SER A 190 -6.32 -4.98 5.81
CA SER A 190 -5.91 -5.46 7.14
C SER A 190 -4.39 -5.42 7.35
N PHE A 191 -3.62 -5.72 6.31
CA PHE A 191 -2.15 -5.64 6.34
C PHE A 191 -1.67 -4.19 6.56
N LEU A 192 -2.22 -3.24 5.80
CA LEU A 192 -1.87 -1.82 5.93
C LEU A 192 -2.35 -1.23 7.27
N GLU A 193 -3.55 -1.61 7.74
CA GLU A 193 -4.05 -1.22 9.07
C GLU A 193 -3.15 -1.73 10.20
N THR A 194 -2.66 -2.97 10.09
CA THR A 194 -1.74 -3.54 11.08
C THR A 194 -0.45 -2.72 11.16
N ALA A 195 0.08 -2.28 10.02
CA ALA A 195 1.23 -1.38 9.99
C ALA A 195 0.89 0.00 10.58
N ARG A 196 -0.19 0.64 10.13
CA ARG A 196 -0.64 1.96 10.62
C ARG A 196 -0.81 2.00 12.13
N LEU A 197 -1.41 0.96 12.72
CA LEU A 197 -1.66 0.89 14.16
C LEU A 197 -0.42 0.54 14.99
N ASN A 198 0.67 0.08 14.36
CA ASN A 198 1.91 -0.25 15.04
C ASN A 198 2.87 0.96 14.98
N PRO A 199 3.12 1.66 16.11
CA PRO A 199 3.97 2.84 16.13
C PRO A 199 5.45 2.54 15.83
N SER A 200 5.85 1.26 15.83
CA SER A 200 7.20 0.83 15.49
C SER A 200 7.35 0.37 14.05
N LEU A 201 6.28 0.37 13.24
CA LEU A 201 6.28 -0.11 11.86
C LEU A 201 5.63 0.93 10.93
N SER A 202 6.43 1.80 10.33
CA SER A 202 5.97 2.68 9.25
C SER A 202 6.28 2.12 7.87
N ILE A 203 7.22 1.19 7.76
CA ILE A 203 7.72 0.68 6.49
C ILE A 203 7.06 -0.65 6.16
N VAL A 204 6.34 -0.70 5.03
CA VAL A 204 5.74 -1.93 4.50
C VAL A 204 6.45 -2.38 3.23
N THR A 205 6.67 -3.69 3.10
CA THR A 205 7.29 -4.28 1.90
C THR A 205 6.30 -5.20 1.19
N LEU A 206 6.06 -4.90 -0.08
CA LEU A 206 5.21 -5.65 -0.98
C LEU A 206 6.06 -6.46 -1.97
N VAL A 207 5.67 -7.72 -2.21
CA VAL A 207 6.37 -8.64 -3.11
C VAL A 207 5.42 -9.11 -4.20
N PHE A 208 5.89 -9.06 -5.45
CA PHE A 208 5.16 -9.48 -6.62
C PHE A 208 5.79 -10.71 -7.24
N LEU A 209 4.92 -11.64 -7.63
CA LEU A 209 5.34 -12.81 -8.38
C LEU A 209 4.20 -13.35 -9.24
N GLU A 210 4.59 -14.10 -10.25
CA GLU A 210 3.70 -14.75 -11.19
C GLU A 210 3.83 -16.27 -11.01
N THR A 211 2.73 -17.02 -11.06
CA THR A 211 2.76 -18.49 -10.96
C THR A 211 2.90 -19.19 -12.31
N SER A 212 3.00 -18.43 -13.41
CA SER A 212 3.09 -19.03 -14.73
C SER A 212 4.42 -19.77 -14.94
N THR A 213 4.40 -20.75 -15.83
CA THR A 213 5.60 -21.47 -16.27
C THR A 213 6.30 -20.78 -17.44
N GLN A 214 5.89 -19.54 -17.75
CA GLN A 214 6.33 -18.83 -18.94
C GLN A 214 7.75 -18.27 -18.75
N SER A 215 8.54 -18.29 -19.83
CA SER A 215 9.94 -17.86 -19.83
C SER A 215 10.14 -16.37 -20.13
N LYS A 216 9.06 -15.61 -20.25
CA LYS A 216 9.10 -14.19 -20.62
C LYS A 216 8.75 -13.32 -19.43
N GLU A 217 9.29 -12.11 -19.40
CA GLU A 217 9.12 -11.18 -18.29
C GLU A 217 7.92 -10.26 -18.51
N ILE A 218 7.35 -9.80 -17.41
CA ILE A 218 6.50 -8.62 -17.36
C ILE A 218 7.34 -7.51 -16.76
N ASN A 219 7.40 -6.37 -17.43
CA ASN A 219 8.18 -5.23 -16.95
C ASN A 219 7.24 -4.07 -16.61
N PHE A 220 7.41 -3.51 -15.43
CA PHE A 220 6.75 -2.30 -14.97
C PHE A 220 7.79 -1.20 -14.77
N TYR A 221 7.35 0.06 -14.82
CA TYR A 221 8.21 1.17 -14.43
C TYR A 221 8.54 1.10 -12.94
N SER A 222 9.76 1.48 -12.57
CA SER A 222 10.17 1.65 -11.17
C SER A 222 9.76 3.00 -10.61
N SER A 223 9.90 3.14 -9.28
CA SER A 223 9.79 4.36 -8.50
C SER A 223 10.74 5.46 -8.96
N GLU A 224 11.89 5.10 -9.54
CA GLU A 224 12.88 6.05 -10.05
C GLU A 224 12.55 6.61 -11.44
N HIS A 225 11.50 6.09 -12.11
CA HIS A 225 11.17 6.53 -13.47
C HIS A 225 10.92 8.04 -13.54
N SER A 226 11.42 8.73 -14.58
CA SER A 226 11.39 10.21 -14.66
C SER A 226 9.98 10.80 -14.78
N THR A 227 9.02 10.04 -15.31
CA THR A 227 7.62 10.45 -15.39
C THR A 227 6.83 9.92 -14.19
N GLU A 228 6.40 10.82 -13.30
CA GLU A 228 5.72 10.50 -12.05
C GLU A 228 4.45 9.66 -12.24
N SER A 229 3.60 10.02 -13.22
CA SER A 229 2.36 9.30 -13.52
C SER A 229 2.54 7.85 -14.03
N ARG A 230 3.78 7.43 -14.27
CA ARG A 230 4.13 6.05 -14.65
C ARG A 230 4.69 5.24 -13.49
N ARG A 231 5.06 5.87 -12.37
CA ARG A 231 5.62 5.19 -11.21
C ARG A 231 4.54 4.31 -10.55
N PRO A 232 4.95 3.24 -9.84
CA PRO A 232 4.04 2.53 -8.97
C PRO A 232 3.40 3.50 -7.95
N THR A 233 2.12 3.34 -7.66
CA THR A 233 1.42 4.20 -6.70
C THR A 233 0.48 3.36 -5.84
N LEU A 234 0.52 3.54 -4.52
CA LEU A 234 -0.43 3.01 -3.57
C LEU A 234 -1.42 4.13 -3.21
N THR A 235 -2.68 3.98 -3.61
CA THR A 235 -3.77 4.88 -3.27
C THR A 235 -4.53 4.31 -2.08
N ILE A 236 -4.57 5.05 -0.97
CA ILE A 236 -5.26 4.67 0.26
C ILE A 236 -6.41 5.64 0.50
N THR A 237 -7.60 5.11 0.76
CA THR A 237 -8.75 5.90 1.20
C THR A 237 -9.01 5.61 2.67
N THR A 238 -9.20 6.66 3.48
CA THR A 238 -9.62 6.54 4.88
C THR A 238 -11.05 7.01 5.08
N ALA A 239 -11.69 6.47 6.10
CA ALA A 239 -12.92 7.04 6.63
C ALA A 239 -12.62 7.81 7.91
N PRO A 240 -13.16 9.01 8.07
CA PRO A 240 -12.97 9.75 9.29
C PRO A 240 -13.62 9.03 10.46
N ILE A 241 -12.93 9.02 11.60
CA ILE A 241 -13.56 8.57 12.84
C ILE A 241 -14.69 9.55 13.17
N PRO A 242 -15.95 9.08 13.31
CA PRO A 242 -17.04 9.94 13.74
C PRO A 242 -16.62 10.62 15.05
N GLU A 243 -16.71 11.95 15.11
CA GLU A 243 -16.46 12.64 16.37
C GLU A 243 -17.28 11.96 17.47
N PRO A 244 -16.68 11.71 18.65
CA PRO A 244 -17.38 11.03 19.72
C PRO A 244 -18.71 11.74 19.94
N ALA A 245 -19.81 10.99 19.99
CA ALA A 245 -21.15 11.52 20.31
C ALA A 245 -21.14 12.37 21.60
N THR A 246 -20.08 12.30 22.40
CA THR A 246 -19.68 13.25 23.45
C THR A 246 -19.81 14.71 23.04
N VAL A 247 -19.42 15.15 21.84
CA VAL A 247 -19.57 16.56 21.42
C VAL A 247 -21.04 16.93 21.31
N ALA A 248 -21.83 16.07 20.67
CA ALA A 248 -23.29 16.23 20.60
C ALA A 248 -23.95 16.12 22.00
N ALA A 249 -23.45 15.25 22.88
CA ALA A 249 -23.94 15.07 24.24
C ALA A 249 -23.59 16.27 25.14
N LEU A 250 -22.40 16.84 25.00
CA LEU A 250 -21.97 18.06 25.70
C LEU A 250 -22.78 19.27 25.24
N ALA A 251 -22.97 19.41 23.91
CA ALA A 251 -23.84 20.44 23.36
C ALA A 251 -25.28 20.30 23.90
N SER A 252 -25.83 19.08 23.90
CA SER A 252 -27.16 18.79 24.44
C SER A 252 -27.26 19.09 25.94
N THR A 253 -26.23 18.75 26.71
CA THR A 253 -26.17 19.02 28.16
C THR A 253 -26.09 20.52 28.44
N ALA A 254 -25.27 21.26 27.69
CA ALA A 254 -25.17 22.71 27.81
C ALA A 254 -26.52 23.39 27.52
N VAL A 255 -27.23 22.94 26.49
CA VAL A 255 -28.59 23.41 26.15
C VAL A 255 -29.57 23.11 27.30
N LEU A 256 -29.54 21.91 27.87
CA LEU A 256 -30.40 21.54 29.00
C LEU A 256 -30.12 22.39 30.26
N VAL A 257 -28.84 22.63 30.58
CA VAL A 257 -28.44 23.46 31.72
C VAL A 257 -28.89 24.91 31.53
N LEU A 258 -28.71 25.47 30.33
CA LEU A 258 -29.16 26.82 30.00
C LEU A 258 -30.69 26.95 30.11
N ALA A 259 -31.43 25.96 29.60
CA ALA A 259 -32.89 25.91 29.70
C ALA A 259 -33.35 25.85 31.18
N ALA A 260 -32.70 25.04 32.01
CA ALA A 260 -33.00 24.93 33.44
C ALA A 260 -32.70 26.25 34.19
N ALA A 261 -31.59 26.91 33.89
CA ALA A 261 -31.21 28.19 34.49
C ALA A 261 -32.19 29.32 34.14
N LEU A 262 -32.63 29.39 32.88
CA LEU A 262 -33.63 30.36 32.43
C LEU A 262 -35.00 30.14 33.08
N ARG A 263 -35.39 28.87 33.33
CA ARG A 263 -36.64 28.54 34.02
C ARG A 263 -36.67 29.00 35.48
N ARG A 264 -35.54 28.98 36.19
CA ARG A 264 -35.45 29.41 37.60
C ARG A 264 -35.49 30.92 37.81
N ARG A 265 -35.17 31.71 36.77
CA ARG A 265 -35.18 33.19 36.85
C ARG A 265 -36.56 33.81 36.57
N ARG A 266 -37.53 33.01 36.14
CA ARG A 266 -38.92 33.41 35.94
C ARG A 266 -39.77 32.96 37.11
#